data_AF-A0A2E6TK43-F1
#
_entry.id   AF-A0A2E6TK43-F1
#
_cell.length_a   1.000
_cell.length_b   1.000
_cell.length_c   1.000
_cell.angle_alpha   90.00
_cell.angle_beta   90.00
_cell.angle_gamma   90.00
#
_symmetry.space_group_name_H-M   'P 1'
#
loop_
_entity.id
_entity.type
_entity.pdbx_description
1 polymer ?
#
loop_
_entity_poly.entity_id
_entity_poly.type
_entity_poly.pdbx_seq_one_letter_code
_entity_poly.pdbx_strand_id
1 'polypeptide(L)'
;MTEEKKLEESSTESEELAFDAVDLMLDGNLQGQINYSLVKAIANALNEKAQILIEAEKGYQPVEDETFAEAAMPEIEAMANAVLDGCVDYSKVRFWEACETAEVAWEETKDEEGNVVQRVPYGDSLEKPRPGNRLLANLKQILTWLENVHAAHEKNGMGWVSPYGCPEDGQQSYENRNQSIEKFKSMIAGIQSNFDF
;
A
#
# COMPACT_ATOMS: atom_id res chain seq x y z
N MET A 1 -45.29 -42.37 13.63
CA MET A 1 -45.13 -40.91 13.50
C MET A 1 -43.65 -40.63 13.57
N THR A 2 -43.12 -40.34 12.40
CA THR A 2 -41.74 -40.02 12.04
C THR A 2 -41.48 -38.56 12.37
N GLU A 3 -40.38 -38.26 13.05
CA GLU A 3 -39.64 -37.00 12.81
C GLU A 3 -38.16 -37.35 12.75
N GLU A 4 -37.70 -37.58 11.53
CA GLU A 4 -36.31 -37.56 11.15
C GLU A 4 -35.80 -36.12 11.34
N LYS A 5 -34.79 -35.94 12.19
CA LYS A 5 -33.99 -34.72 12.21
C LYS A 5 -33.28 -34.62 10.86
N LYS A 6 -33.84 -33.79 9.98
CA LYS A 6 -33.15 -33.31 8.77
C LYS A 6 -31.80 -32.74 9.20
N LEU A 7 -30.74 -33.30 8.62
CA LEU A 7 -29.46 -32.61 8.51
C LEU A 7 -29.75 -31.26 7.85
N GLU A 8 -29.49 -30.18 8.58
CA GLU A 8 -29.23 -28.91 7.94
C GLU A 8 -27.90 -29.09 7.19
N GLU A 9 -28.03 -29.32 5.88
CA GLU A 9 -27.03 -28.97 4.89
C GLU A 9 -26.76 -27.47 5.06
N SER A 10 -25.89 -27.10 6.01
CA SER A 10 -25.22 -25.82 5.91
C SER A 10 -24.28 -25.97 4.73
N SER A 11 -24.75 -25.48 3.58
CA SER A 11 -23.95 -25.19 2.41
C SER A 11 -22.56 -24.74 2.85
N THR A 12 -21.58 -25.62 2.68
CA THR A 12 -20.22 -25.20 2.40
C THR A 12 -20.33 -24.30 1.18
N GLU A 13 -20.51 -23.00 1.42
CA GLU A 13 -19.91 -21.99 0.58
C GLU A 13 -18.45 -22.43 0.51
N SER A 14 -18.10 -23.09 -0.59
CA SER A 14 -16.70 -23.31 -0.93
C SER A 14 -16.08 -21.94 -0.81
N GLU A 15 -15.14 -21.77 0.13
CA GLU A 15 -14.16 -20.69 0.03
C GLU A 15 -13.61 -20.80 -1.40
N GLU A 16 -14.14 -19.99 -2.31
CA GLU A 16 -13.59 -19.89 -3.65
C GLU A 16 -12.11 -19.59 -3.42
N LEU A 17 -11.24 -20.49 -3.87
CA LEU A 17 -9.79 -20.29 -3.80
C LEU A 17 -9.52 -18.88 -4.31
N ALA A 18 -9.13 -17.98 -3.41
CA ALA A 18 -8.90 -16.59 -3.74
C ALA A 18 -7.60 -16.53 -4.54
N PHE A 19 -7.71 -16.66 -5.86
CA PHE A 19 -6.56 -16.57 -6.76
C PHE A 19 -6.06 -15.14 -6.79
N ASP A 20 -4.75 -14.95 -6.64
CA ASP A 20 -4.11 -13.68 -6.92
C ASP A 20 -3.86 -13.55 -8.42
N ALA A 21 -4.45 -12.52 -9.03
CA ALA A 21 -4.38 -12.32 -10.47
C ALA A 21 -2.96 -12.07 -10.99
N VAL A 22 -2.09 -11.45 -10.19
CA VAL A 22 -0.70 -11.22 -10.54
C VAL A 22 0.10 -12.52 -10.43
N ASP A 23 -0.16 -13.33 -9.40
CA ASP A 23 0.46 -14.67 -9.31
C ASP A 23 0.05 -15.59 -10.47
N LEU A 24 -1.22 -15.51 -10.92
CA LEU A 24 -1.69 -16.23 -12.11
C LEU A 24 -1.01 -15.75 -13.39
N MET A 25 -0.82 -14.43 -13.55
CA MET A 25 -0.10 -13.86 -14.69
C MET A 25 1.37 -14.30 -14.73
N LEU A 26 1.95 -14.60 -13.57
CA LEU A 26 3.33 -15.06 -13.42
C LEU A 26 3.46 -16.59 -13.43
N ASP A 27 2.43 -17.33 -13.85
CA ASP A 27 2.52 -18.78 -13.94
C ASP A 27 3.70 -19.22 -14.83
N GLY A 28 4.47 -20.19 -14.35
CA GLY A 28 5.75 -20.59 -14.95
C GLY A 28 6.95 -19.66 -14.67
N ASN A 29 6.76 -18.49 -14.03
CA ASN A 29 7.83 -17.59 -13.58
C ASN A 29 7.97 -17.58 -12.05
N LEU A 30 8.59 -18.64 -11.51
CA LEU A 30 8.78 -18.81 -10.06
C LEU A 30 9.55 -17.65 -9.41
N GLN A 31 10.56 -17.10 -10.09
CA GLN A 31 11.32 -15.97 -9.55
C GLN A 31 10.44 -14.72 -9.39
N GLY A 32 9.58 -14.44 -10.39
CA GLY A 32 8.61 -13.35 -10.32
C GLY A 32 7.61 -13.54 -9.19
N GLN A 33 7.06 -14.75 -9.01
CA GLN A 33 6.11 -15.06 -7.94
C GLN A 33 6.74 -14.89 -6.54
N ILE A 34 7.99 -15.35 -6.35
CA ILE A 34 8.71 -15.15 -5.09
C ILE A 34 8.92 -13.66 -4.81
N ASN A 35 9.36 -12.89 -5.80
CA ASN A 35 9.56 -11.45 -5.62
C ASN A 35 8.24 -10.74 -5.30
N TYR A 36 7.18 -11.02 -6.06
CA TYR A 36 5.85 -10.44 -5.84
C TYR A 36 5.32 -10.72 -4.45
N SER A 37 5.38 -11.97 -4.00
CA SER A 37 4.88 -12.35 -2.67
C SER A 37 5.65 -11.65 -1.53
N LEU A 38 6.97 -11.46 -1.66
CA LEU A 38 7.78 -10.70 -0.71
C LEU A 38 7.38 -9.22 -0.69
N VAL A 39 7.25 -8.59 -1.86
CA VAL A 39 6.83 -7.18 -1.96
C VAL A 39 5.42 -7.01 -1.39
N LYS A 40 4.50 -7.92 -1.70
CA LYS A 40 3.13 -7.92 -1.18
C LYS A 40 3.09 -8.06 0.34
N ALA A 41 3.92 -8.91 0.93
CA ALA A 41 4.02 -9.04 2.39
C ALA A 41 4.51 -7.74 3.05
N ILE A 42 5.53 -7.10 2.48
CA ILE A 42 6.02 -5.79 2.94
C ILE A 42 4.93 -4.72 2.79
N ALA A 43 4.24 -4.70 1.65
CA ALA A 43 3.16 -3.77 1.36
C ALA A 43 2.01 -3.88 2.36
N ASN A 44 1.61 -5.11 2.70
CA ASN A 44 0.58 -5.37 3.70
C ASN A 44 1.00 -4.89 5.09
N ALA A 45 2.23 -5.18 5.52
CA ALA A 45 2.75 -4.72 6.81
C ALA A 45 2.80 -3.19 6.91
N LEU A 46 3.24 -2.51 5.83
CA LEU A 46 3.22 -1.05 5.75
C LEU A 46 1.77 -0.54 5.77
N ASN A 47 0.87 -1.18 5.03
CA ASN A 47 -0.53 -0.78 4.93
C ASN A 47 -1.24 -0.84 6.28
N GLU A 48 -1.01 -1.88 7.09
CA GLU A 48 -1.56 -1.97 8.43
C GLU A 48 -1.21 -0.73 9.27
N LYS A 49 0.03 -0.24 9.19
CA LYS A 49 0.45 0.95 9.94
C LYS A 49 -0.07 2.24 9.33
N ALA A 50 -0.07 2.35 8.00
CA ALA A 50 -0.64 3.50 7.31
C ALA A 50 -2.14 3.65 7.58
N GLN A 51 -2.91 2.55 7.65
CA GLN A 51 -4.35 2.61 7.95
C GLN A 51 -4.63 3.17 9.34
N ILE A 52 -3.81 2.87 10.35
CA ILE A 52 -3.96 3.44 11.69
C ILE A 52 -3.89 4.98 11.63
N LEU A 53 -2.91 5.53 10.91
CA LEU A 53 -2.77 6.98 10.74
C LEU A 53 -3.88 7.58 9.86
N ILE A 54 -4.28 6.89 8.79
CA ILE A 54 -5.39 7.34 7.92
C ILE A 54 -6.71 7.40 8.71
N GLU A 55 -6.98 6.42 9.56
CA GLU A 55 -8.16 6.41 10.42
C GLU A 55 -8.09 7.50 11.49
N ALA A 56 -6.92 7.71 12.09
CA ALA A 56 -6.68 8.80 13.02
C ALA A 56 -6.91 10.17 12.34
N GLU A 57 -6.39 10.39 11.13
CA GLU A 57 -6.58 11.61 10.35
C GLU A 57 -8.06 11.88 10.06
N LYS A 58 -8.81 10.86 9.63
CA LYS A 58 -10.26 10.98 9.35
C LYS A 58 -11.07 11.35 10.60
N GLY A 59 -10.64 10.86 11.76
CA GLY A 59 -11.29 11.12 13.05
C GLY A 59 -10.79 12.38 13.76
N TYR A 60 -9.73 13.01 13.25
CA TYR A 60 -9.06 14.11 13.94
C TYR A 60 -9.94 15.37 13.99
N GLN A 61 -10.06 15.93 15.18
CA GLN A 61 -10.69 17.23 15.41
C GLN A 61 -9.60 18.21 15.84
N PRO A 62 -9.30 19.26 15.05
CA PRO A 62 -8.29 20.23 15.39
C PRO A 62 -8.53 20.85 16.77
N VAL A 63 -7.48 20.90 17.58
CA VAL A 63 -7.45 21.67 18.83
C VAL A 63 -6.76 22.98 18.52
N GLU A 64 -7.45 24.09 18.75
CA GLU A 64 -6.99 25.42 18.27
C GLU A 64 -6.76 25.40 16.74
N ASP A 65 -5.58 25.83 16.29
CA ASP A 65 -5.18 25.84 14.87
C ASP A 65 -4.23 24.67 14.50
N GLU A 66 -4.03 23.70 15.40
CA GLU A 66 -3.13 22.56 15.18
C GLU A 66 -3.75 21.53 14.23
N THR A 67 -3.12 21.35 13.06
CA THR A 67 -3.52 20.36 12.06
C THR A 67 -3.14 18.94 12.47
N PHE A 68 -3.75 17.94 11.82
CA PHE A 68 -3.39 16.53 12.06
C PHE A 68 -1.89 16.27 11.81
N ALA A 69 -1.32 16.88 10.76
CA ALA A 69 0.08 16.72 10.44
C ALA A 69 1.00 17.23 11.57
N GLU A 70 0.62 18.33 12.23
CA GLU A 70 1.34 18.85 13.39
C GLU A 70 1.25 17.90 14.59
N ALA A 71 0.03 17.47 14.92
CA ALA A 71 -0.22 16.57 16.05
C ALA A 71 0.42 15.19 15.89
N ALA A 72 0.42 14.63 14.67
CA ALA A 72 0.94 13.30 14.35
C ALA A 72 2.35 13.34 13.71
N MET A 73 3.05 14.47 13.80
CA MET A 73 4.39 14.64 13.23
C MET A 73 5.35 13.51 13.64
N PRO A 74 5.44 13.10 14.93
CA PRO A 74 6.36 12.03 15.33
C PRO A 74 6.08 10.69 14.63
N GLU A 75 4.81 10.32 14.49
CA GLU A 75 4.38 9.08 13.83
C GLU A 75 4.64 9.12 12.32
N ILE A 76 4.36 10.27 11.70
CA ILE A 76 4.62 10.49 10.26
C ILE A 76 6.12 10.38 9.97
N GLU A 77 6.96 11.04 10.76
CA GLU A 77 8.42 11.01 10.60
C GLU A 77 9.00 9.63 10.90
N ALA A 78 8.48 8.91 11.90
CA ALA A 78 8.86 7.53 12.17
C ALA A 78 8.54 6.61 10.99
N MET A 79 7.35 6.75 10.39
CA MET A 79 6.97 5.96 9.22
C MET A 79 7.83 6.28 8.00
N ALA A 80 8.12 7.56 7.77
CA ALA A 80 9.02 8.01 6.72
C ALA A 80 10.43 7.41 6.86
N ASN A 81 11.01 7.50 8.05
CA ASN A 81 12.35 6.96 8.32
C ASN A 81 12.37 5.43 8.18
N ALA A 82 11.32 4.73 8.61
CA ALA A 82 11.23 3.28 8.43
C ALA A 82 11.20 2.85 6.95
N VAL A 83 10.68 3.69 6.06
CA VAL A 83 10.69 3.44 4.60
C VAL A 83 12.04 3.80 3.99
N LEU A 84 12.61 4.95 4.35
CA LEU A 84 13.83 5.48 3.70
C LEU A 84 15.11 4.82 4.21
N ASP A 85 15.21 4.59 5.52
CA ASP A 85 16.40 4.04 6.18
C ASP A 85 16.21 2.58 6.62
N GLY A 86 15.06 2.00 6.27
CA GLY A 86 14.73 0.60 6.56
C GLY A 86 15.52 -0.41 5.73
N CYS A 87 15.20 -1.68 5.92
CA CYS A 87 15.92 -2.80 5.28
C CYS A 87 15.54 -3.03 3.80
N VAL A 88 14.55 -2.31 3.27
CA VAL A 88 13.98 -2.56 1.95
C VAL A 88 14.42 -1.46 0.99
N ASP A 89 15.10 -1.88 -0.08
CA ASP A 89 15.47 -1.00 -1.19
C ASP A 89 14.32 -0.93 -2.20
N TYR A 90 13.39 0.01 -1.97
CA TYR A 90 12.20 0.19 -2.80
C TYR A 90 12.51 0.65 -4.24
N SER A 91 13.73 1.11 -4.53
CA SER A 91 14.13 1.49 -5.90
C SER A 91 14.13 0.30 -6.88
N LYS A 92 14.16 -0.93 -6.34
CA LYS A 92 14.15 -2.18 -7.12
C LYS A 92 12.76 -2.75 -7.32
N VAL A 93 11.75 -2.19 -6.67
CA VAL A 93 10.36 -2.64 -6.81
C VAL A 93 9.85 -2.22 -8.19
N ARG A 94 9.29 -3.18 -8.91
CA ARG A 94 8.67 -2.95 -10.20
C ARG A 94 7.26 -2.43 -10.01
N PHE A 95 6.78 -1.69 -10.99
CA PHE A 95 5.47 -1.06 -10.93
C PHE A 95 4.34 -2.05 -10.68
N TRP A 96 4.39 -3.22 -11.33
CA TRP A 96 3.40 -4.29 -11.18
C TRP A 96 3.50 -5.00 -9.82
N GLU A 97 4.65 -4.93 -9.13
CA GLU A 97 4.81 -5.45 -7.77
C GLU A 97 4.24 -4.50 -6.72
N ALA A 98 4.05 -3.21 -7.03
CA ALA A 98 3.61 -2.18 -6.08
C ALA A 98 2.13 -1.79 -6.20
N CYS A 99 1.43 -2.33 -7.19
CA CYS A 99 0.04 -2.04 -7.55
C CYS A 99 -0.68 -3.34 -7.94
N GLU A 100 -1.98 -3.26 -8.23
CA GLU A 100 -2.71 -4.35 -8.88
C GLU A 100 -2.81 -4.03 -10.36
N THR A 101 -2.19 -4.87 -11.18
CA THR A 101 -2.11 -4.71 -12.64
C THR A 101 -2.85 -5.81 -13.40
N ALA A 102 -3.47 -6.76 -12.69
CA ALA A 102 -4.22 -7.85 -13.27
C ALA A 102 -5.51 -8.11 -12.48
N GLU A 103 -6.49 -8.72 -13.13
CA GLU A 103 -7.69 -9.28 -12.50
C GLU A 103 -7.88 -10.76 -12.90
N VAL A 104 -8.60 -11.51 -12.05
CA VAL A 104 -8.87 -12.92 -12.33
C VAL A 104 -9.96 -13.01 -13.39
N ALA A 105 -9.60 -13.58 -14.54
CA ALA A 105 -10.52 -13.95 -15.59
C ALA A 105 -10.64 -15.48 -15.69
N TRP A 106 -11.66 -15.96 -16.41
CA TRP A 106 -11.98 -17.38 -16.50
C TRP A 106 -12.11 -17.82 -17.95
N GLU A 107 -11.38 -18.86 -18.32
CA GLU A 107 -11.60 -19.57 -19.56
C GLU A 107 -12.59 -20.71 -19.31
N GLU A 108 -13.73 -20.68 -20.00
CA GLU A 108 -14.80 -21.66 -19.84
C GLU A 108 -14.86 -22.60 -21.04
N THR A 109 -14.73 -23.90 -20.79
CA THR A 109 -15.03 -24.93 -21.79
C THR A 109 -16.49 -25.35 -21.63
N LYS A 110 -17.24 -25.37 -22.73
CA LYS A 110 -18.66 -25.75 -22.77
C LYS A 110 -18.88 -27.06 -23.52
N ASP A 111 -19.86 -27.84 -23.09
CA ASP A 111 -20.31 -29.04 -23.82
C ASP A 111 -21.18 -28.67 -25.05
N GLU A 112 -21.65 -29.70 -25.77
CA GLU A 112 -22.50 -29.55 -26.96
C GLU A 112 -23.86 -28.91 -26.66
N GLU A 113 -24.31 -28.92 -25.40
CA GLU A 113 -25.55 -28.30 -24.93
C GLU A 113 -25.33 -26.86 -24.43
N GLY A 114 -24.08 -26.40 -24.39
CA GLY A 114 -23.68 -25.07 -23.93
C GLY A 114 -23.46 -24.96 -22.42
N ASN A 115 -23.48 -26.08 -21.68
CA ASN A 115 -23.19 -26.09 -20.25
C ASN A 115 -21.68 -26.01 -20.02
N VAL A 116 -21.25 -25.23 -19.02
CA VAL A 116 -19.84 -25.10 -18.64
C VAL A 116 -19.38 -26.39 -17.95
N VAL A 117 -18.41 -27.08 -18.55
CA VAL A 117 -17.83 -28.34 -18.03
C VAL A 117 -16.47 -28.15 -17.39
N GLN A 118 -15.78 -27.05 -17.70
CA GLN A 118 -14.50 -26.71 -17.10
C GLN A 118 -14.33 -25.19 -17.02
N ARG A 119 -13.74 -24.70 -15.92
CA ARG A 119 -13.32 -23.31 -15.76
C ARG A 119 -11.85 -23.30 -15.34
N VAL A 120 -11.02 -22.55 -16.04
CA VAL A 120 -9.60 -22.35 -15.72
C VAL A 120 -9.36 -20.87 -15.44
N PRO A 121 -8.85 -20.48 -14.26
CA PRO A 121 -8.54 -19.09 -13.96
C PRO A 121 -7.24 -18.67 -14.65
N TYR A 122 -7.19 -17.42 -15.11
CA TYR A 122 -5.97 -16.78 -15.60
C TYR A 122 -5.93 -15.31 -15.17
N GLY A 123 -4.74 -14.71 -15.16
CA GLY A 123 -4.56 -13.28 -14.92
C GLY A 123 -4.78 -12.51 -16.21
N ASP A 124 -5.79 -11.64 -16.26
CA ASP A 124 -5.98 -10.70 -17.36
C ASP A 124 -5.44 -9.32 -16.97
N SER A 125 -4.74 -8.66 -17.89
CA SER A 125 -4.08 -7.39 -17.60
C SER A 125 -5.10 -6.26 -17.52
N LEU A 126 -5.01 -5.44 -16.47
CA LEU A 126 -5.84 -4.25 -16.34
C LEU A 126 -5.37 -3.15 -17.28
N GLU A 127 -6.30 -2.48 -17.95
CA GLU A 127 -6.01 -1.27 -18.76
C GLU A 127 -5.43 -0.14 -17.89
N LYS A 128 -5.92 -0.02 -16.65
CA LYS A 128 -5.44 0.93 -15.66
C LYS A 128 -5.14 0.23 -14.33
N PRO A 129 -3.91 0.38 -13.81
CA PRO A 129 -3.52 -0.16 -12.51
C PRO A 129 -4.41 0.35 -11.39
N ARG A 130 -4.84 -0.56 -10.51
CA ARG A 130 -5.52 -0.25 -9.24
C ARG A 130 -4.51 -0.20 -8.10
N PRO A 131 -4.85 0.39 -6.94
CA PRO A 131 -3.95 0.45 -5.80
C PRO A 131 -3.42 -0.92 -5.32
N GLY A 132 -4.16 -2.01 -5.54
CA GLY A 132 -3.72 -3.38 -5.26
C GLY A 132 -3.25 -3.63 -3.84
N ASN A 133 -2.01 -4.14 -3.69
CA ASN A 133 -1.35 -4.34 -2.40
C ASN A 133 -1.01 -3.03 -1.65
N ARG A 134 -1.32 -1.88 -2.27
CA ARG A 134 -1.27 -0.52 -1.70
C ARG A 134 0.12 -0.01 -1.39
N LEU A 135 1.20 -0.67 -1.82
CA LEU A 135 2.56 -0.17 -1.57
C LEU A 135 2.73 1.23 -2.13
N LEU A 136 2.49 1.42 -3.43
CA LEU A 136 2.65 2.73 -4.07
C LEU A 136 1.69 3.77 -3.50
N ALA A 137 0.46 3.36 -3.15
CA ALA A 137 -0.53 4.24 -2.56
C ALA A 137 -0.09 4.76 -1.18
N ASN A 138 0.44 3.87 -0.33
CA ASN A 138 0.90 4.23 1.00
C ASN A 138 2.18 5.08 0.96
N LEU A 139 3.13 4.78 0.06
CA LEU A 139 4.31 5.63 -0.13
C LEU A 139 3.92 7.07 -0.51
N LYS A 140 2.94 7.23 -1.40
CA LYS A 140 2.39 8.54 -1.77
C LYS A 140 1.70 9.24 -0.59
N GLN A 141 0.93 8.51 0.22
CA GLN A 141 0.29 9.08 1.40
C GLN A 141 1.32 9.58 2.43
N ILE A 142 2.38 8.81 2.68
CA ILE A 142 3.47 9.21 3.58
C ILE A 142 4.16 10.48 3.07
N LEU A 143 4.43 10.56 1.77
CA LEU A 143 4.97 11.78 1.16
C LEU A 143 4.04 12.98 1.38
N THR A 144 2.73 12.83 1.15
CA THR A 144 1.76 13.90 1.39
C THR A 144 1.76 14.36 2.85
N TRP A 145 1.80 13.42 3.80
CA TRP A 145 1.90 13.78 5.22
C TRP A 145 3.20 14.53 5.54
N LEU A 146 4.35 14.07 5.02
CA LEU A 146 5.63 14.78 5.20
C LEU A 146 5.59 16.20 4.62
N GLU A 147 5.02 16.38 3.43
CA GLU A 147 4.87 17.71 2.81
C GLU A 147 3.99 18.62 3.67
N ASN A 148 2.92 18.10 4.27
CA ASN A 148 2.06 18.84 5.18
C ASN A 148 2.80 19.24 6.47
N VAL A 149 3.57 18.33 7.06
CA VAL A 149 4.43 18.63 8.24
C VAL A 149 5.48 19.69 7.88
N HIS A 150 6.07 19.60 6.69
CA HIS A 150 7.06 20.56 6.21
C HIS A 150 6.46 21.96 6.04
N ALA A 151 5.28 22.06 5.43
CA ALA A 151 4.54 23.31 5.28
C ALA A 151 4.12 23.90 6.64
N ALA A 152 3.69 23.07 7.59
CA ALA A 152 3.40 23.52 8.95
C ALA A 152 4.66 24.09 9.64
N HIS A 153 5.81 23.45 9.45
CA HIS A 153 7.08 23.94 9.98
C HIS A 153 7.49 25.30 9.39
N GLU A 154 7.32 25.49 8.09
CA GLU A 154 7.58 26.78 7.45
C GLU A 154 6.66 27.88 8.01
N LYS A 155 5.37 27.57 8.20
CA LYS A 155 4.36 28.48 8.76
C LYS A 155 4.65 28.85 10.22
N ASN A 156 4.99 27.88 11.05
CA ASN A 156 5.17 28.07 12.51
C ASN A 156 6.58 28.57 12.87
N GLY A 157 7.52 28.51 11.93
CA GLY A 157 8.89 28.97 12.07
C GLY A 157 9.84 27.91 12.65
N MET A 158 11.14 28.14 12.48
CA MET A 158 12.20 27.17 12.80
C MET A 158 12.38 26.89 14.31
N GLY A 159 11.71 27.62 15.19
CA GLY A 159 11.69 27.29 16.62
C GLY A 159 10.67 26.21 16.98
N TRP A 160 9.72 25.89 16.08
CA TRP A 160 8.53 25.11 16.38
C TRP A 160 8.83 23.69 16.84
N VAL A 161 9.69 22.97 16.11
CA VAL A 161 10.05 21.58 16.42
C VAL A 161 11.24 21.45 17.37
N SER A 162 11.85 22.57 17.76
CA SER A 162 13.02 22.54 18.62
C SER A 162 12.59 22.28 20.08
N PRO A 163 13.15 21.26 20.77
CA PRO A 163 12.85 20.99 22.18
C PRO A 163 13.09 22.17 23.12
N TYR A 164 13.99 23.09 22.74
CA TYR A 164 14.33 24.30 23.49
C TYR A 164 13.95 25.60 22.77
N GLY A 165 13.21 25.53 21.66
CA GLY A 165 12.89 26.69 20.81
C GLY A 165 14.07 27.35 20.08
N CYS A 166 15.23 26.69 19.99
CA CYS A 166 16.39 27.14 19.23
C CYS A 166 16.14 27.05 17.71
N PRO A 167 16.21 28.17 16.96
CA PRO A 167 15.99 28.17 15.52
C PRO A 167 16.94 27.26 14.72
N GLU A 168 18.15 27.05 15.21
CA GLU A 168 19.16 26.22 14.55
C GLU A 168 18.75 24.73 14.50
N ASP A 169 18.21 24.21 15.61
CA ASP A 169 17.79 22.81 15.70
C ASP A 169 16.56 22.53 14.81
N GLY A 170 15.61 23.47 14.77
CA GLY A 170 14.49 23.33 13.84
C GLY A 170 14.89 23.59 12.39
N GLN A 171 15.86 24.45 12.09
CA GLN A 171 16.40 24.59 10.73
C GLN A 171 16.99 23.25 10.24
N GLN A 172 17.79 22.57 11.07
CA GLN A 172 18.31 21.26 10.73
C GLN A 172 17.19 20.22 10.51
N SER A 173 16.16 20.24 11.36
CA SER A 173 15.02 19.33 11.23
C SER A 173 14.20 19.60 9.96
N TYR A 174 14.03 20.88 9.60
CA TYR A 174 13.37 21.31 8.37
C TYR A 174 14.12 20.80 7.13
N GLU A 175 15.45 20.99 7.10
CA GLU A 175 16.30 20.54 6.01
C GLU A 175 16.31 19.02 5.87
N ASN A 176 16.41 18.28 6.98
CA ASN A 176 16.35 16.82 6.98
C ASN A 176 15.01 16.33 6.39
N ARG A 177 13.89 16.95 6.79
CA ARG A 177 12.57 16.61 6.25
C ARG A 177 12.48 16.88 4.76
N ASN A 178 13.02 18.00 4.28
CA ASN A 178 13.07 18.31 2.85
C ASN A 178 13.88 17.25 2.07
N GLN A 179 15.02 16.80 2.60
CA GLN A 179 15.79 15.72 2.00
C GLN A 179 14.99 14.41 1.94
N SER A 180 14.26 14.07 3.00
CA SER A 180 13.37 12.90 3.01
C SER A 180 12.25 13.01 1.98
N ILE A 181 11.63 14.17 1.82
CA ILE A 181 10.61 14.45 0.80
C ILE A 181 11.18 14.19 -0.61
N GLU A 182 12.36 14.72 -0.92
CA GLU A 182 12.99 14.52 -2.23
C GLU A 182 13.37 13.05 -2.49
N LYS A 183 13.85 12.34 -1.47
CA LYS A 183 14.08 10.89 -1.55
C LYS A 183 12.78 10.12 -1.84
N PHE A 184 11.68 10.46 -1.17
CA PHE A 184 10.36 9.86 -1.43
C PHE A 184 9.88 10.11 -2.85
N LYS A 185 9.99 11.35 -3.34
CA LYS A 185 9.63 11.69 -4.73
C LYS A 185 10.44 10.87 -5.73
N SER A 186 11.75 10.77 -5.52
CA SER A 186 12.64 9.96 -6.37
C SER A 186 12.29 8.48 -6.33
N MET A 187 12.05 7.92 -5.14
CA MET A 187 11.65 6.52 -4.95
C MET A 187 10.32 6.21 -5.66
N ILE A 188 9.30 7.04 -5.47
CA ILE A 188 7.98 6.89 -6.09
C ILE A 188 8.11 6.96 -7.63
N ALA A 189 8.87 7.93 -8.15
CA ALA A 189 9.11 8.06 -9.59
C ALA A 189 9.87 6.84 -10.15
N GLY A 190 10.82 6.29 -9.40
CA GLY A 190 11.54 5.06 -9.75
C GLY A 190 10.58 3.88 -9.91
N ILE A 191 9.72 3.62 -8.93
CA ILE A 191 8.70 2.55 -9.01
C ILE A 191 7.77 2.78 -10.19
N GLN A 192 7.29 4.01 -10.41
CA GLN A 192 6.35 4.35 -11.48
C GLN A 192 6.94 4.27 -12.89
N SER A 193 8.26 4.19 -13.03
CA SER A 193 8.95 4.06 -14.32
C SER A 193 9.53 2.67 -14.56
N ASN A 194 9.51 1.79 -13.55
CA ASN A 194 10.06 0.44 -13.60
C ASN A 194 9.00 -0.58 -14.07
N PHE A 195 8.81 -0.68 -15.39
CA PHE A 195 7.86 -1.60 -16.03
C PHE A 195 8.48 -2.95 -16.44
N ASP A 196 9.70 -3.26 -15.99
CA ASP A 196 10.41 -4.47 -16.40
C ASP A 196 9.68 -5.73 -15.89
N PHE A 197 9.49 -6.69 -16.81
CA PHE A 197 8.99 -8.05 -16.53
C PHE A 197 10.17 -9.02 -16.38
#